data_AF-A0A7X1Z994-F1
#
_entry.id   AF-A0A7X1Z994-F1
#
_cell.length_a   1.000
_cell.length_b   1.000
_cell.length_c   1.000
_cell.angle_alpha   90.00
_cell.angle_beta   90.00
_cell.angle_gamma   90.00
#
_symmetry.space_group_name_H-M   'P 1'
#
loop_
_entity.id
_entity.type
_entity.pdbx_description
1 polymer ?
#
loop_
_entity_poly.entity_id
_entity_poly.type
_entity_poly.pdbx_seq_one_letter_code
_entity_poly.pdbx_strand_id
1 'polypeptide(L)'
;MELELVPLNRETGEIVTLDPSMVTSMNNADLQDFYANLKVIESLKKKAEAEIKRRLDEGQLFKRLSYGKVQYQRVLTLENEDKAKLVNKYGFECMVPLTINQLEKKYGESIYQELERFIVMKPKNQAIKWDD
;
A
#
# COMPACT_ATOMS: atom_id res chain seq x y z
N MET A 1 27.22 5.12 -12.71
CA MET A 1 26.90 3.70 -12.44
C MET A 1 25.69 3.38 -13.29
N GLU A 2 25.88 2.72 -14.42
CA GLU A 2 24.79 2.21 -15.25
C GLU A 2 24.35 0.89 -14.61
N LEU A 3 23.18 0.90 -13.97
CA LEU A 3 22.50 -0.33 -13.62
C LEU A 3 21.72 -0.73 -14.87
N GLU A 4 22.29 -1.60 -15.70
CA GLU A 4 21.54 -2.30 -16.74
C GLU A 4 20.57 -3.27 -16.04
N LEU A 5 19.39 -2.77 -15.69
CA LEU A 5 18.31 -3.54 -15.06
C LEU A 5 17.51 -4.35 -16.08
N VAL A 6 17.93 -4.38 -17.34
CA VAL A 6 17.26 -5.20 -18.33
C VAL A 6 17.74 -6.63 -18.14
N PRO A 7 16.86 -7.60 -17.83
CA PRO A 7 17.25 -9.00 -17.89
C PRO A 7 17.74 -9.29 -19.30
N LEU A 8 18.96 -9.80 -19.39
CA LEU A 8 19.59 -10.17 -20.65
C LEU A 8 19.39 -11.68 -20.81
N ASN A 9 18.83 -12.11 -21.95
CA ASN A 9 18.77 -13.53 -22.24
C ASN A 9 20.21 -14.03 -22.39
N ARG A 10 20.66 -14.91 -21.50
CA ARG A 10 22.06 -15.39 -21.47
C ARG A 10 22.42 -16.29 -22.66
N GLU A 11 21.43 -16.84 -23.35
CA GLU A 11 21.62 -17.71 -24.52
C GLU A 11 21.62 -16.91 -25.83
N THR A 12 20.76 -15.89 -25.95
CA THR A 12 20.59 -15.13 -27.21
C THR A 12 21.23 -13.74 -27.19
N GLY A 13 21.62 -13.22 -26.02
CA GLY A 13 22.15 -11.87 -25.85
C GLY A 13 21.11 -10.76 -26.02
N GLU A 14 19.82 -11.11 -26.15
CA GLU A 14 18.75 -10.14 -26.39
C GLU A 14 18.29 -9.46 -25.10
N ILE A 15 17.93 -8.19 -25.25
CA ILE A 15 17.26 -7.37 -24.23
C ILE A 15 15.87 -7.97 -24.01
N VAL A 16 15.63 -8.56 -22.84
CA VAL A 16 14.30 -9.07 -22.49
C VAL A 16 13.41 -7.86 -22.20
N THR A 17 12.46 -7.61 -23.10
CA THR A 17 11.37 -6.67 -22.82
C THR A 17 10.46 -7.32 -21.80
N LEU A 18 10.40 -6.77 -20.59
CA LEU A 18 9.52 -7.28 -19.52
C LEU A 18 8.05 -6.98 -19.86
N ASP A 19 7.41 -7.90 -20.58
CA ASP A 19 5.97 -7.87 -20.83
C ASP A 19 5.22 -8.51 -19.65
N PRO A 20 4.14 -7.90 -19.13
CA PRO A 20 3.32 -8.51 -18.07
C PRO A 20 2.84 -9.93 -18.38
N SER A 21 2.64 -10.28 -19.66
CA SER A 21 2.25 -11.63 -20.07
C SER A 21 3.30 -12.68 -19.74
N MET A 22 4.58 -12.30 -19.64
CA MET A 22 5.68 -13.21 -19.31
C MET A 22 5.52 -13.86 -17.94
N VAL A 23 4.92 -13.14 -16.98
CA VAL A 23 4.67 -13.65 -15.62
C VAL A 23 3.76 -14.88 -15.66
N THR A 24 2.82 -14.92 -16.62
CA THR A 24 1.87 -16.04 -16.76
C THR A 24 2.44 -17.24 -17.52
N SER A 25 3.54 -17.07 -18.24
CA SER A 25 4.20 -18.14 -18.99
C SER A 25 5.36 -18.81 -18.24
N MET A 26 5.81 -18.25 -17.11
CA MET A 26 6.87 -18.81 -16.28
C MET A 26 6.38 -20.10 -15.59
N ASN A 27 7.27 -21.08 -15.47
CA ASN A 27 7.01 -22.21 -14.57
C ASN A 27 7.14 -21.76 -13.10
N ASN A 28 6.79 -22.64 -12.17
CA ASN A 28 6.77 -22.31 -10.74
C ASN A 28 8.14 -21.89 -10.18
N ALA A 29 9.23 -22.53 -10.61
CA ALA A 29 10.57 -22.22 -10.12
C ALA A 29 11.03 -20.84 -10.63
N ASP A 30 10.86 -20.58 -11.93
CA ASP A 30 11.22 -19.30 -12.54
C ASP A 30 10.38 -18.15 -11.96
N LEU A 31 9.07 -18.38 -11.74
CA LEU A 31 8.18 -17.39 -11.15
C LEU A 31 8.56 -17.07 -9.69
N GLN A 32 8.97 -18.08 -8.92
CA GLN A 32 9.44 -17.90 -7.56
C GLN A 32 10.71 -17.03 -7.52
N ASP A 33 11.72 -17.38 -8.31
CA ASP A 33 12.98 -16.63 -8.37
C ASP A 33 12.77 -15.21 -8.90
N PHE A 34 11.91 -15.04 -9.90
CA PHE A 34 11.52 -13.73 -10.39
C PHE A 34 10.87 -12.89 -9.29
N TYR A 35 9.93 -13.45 -8.53
CA TYR A 35 9.28 -12.74 -7.42
C TYR A 35 10.26 -12.37 -6.29
N ALA A 36 11.23 -13.25 -5.98
CA ALA A 36 12.28 -12.96 -5.00
C ALA A 36 13.14 -11.75 -5.43
N ASN A 37 13.53 -11.70 -6.70
CA ASN A 37 14.29 -10.57 -7.26
C ASN A 37 13.49 -9.27 -7.25
N LEU A 38 12.20 -9.32 -7.61
CA LEU A 38 11.31 -8.16 -7.56
C LEU A 38 11.20 -7.57 -6.14
N LYS A 39 11.22 -8.39 -5.09
CA LYS A 39 11.19 -7.91 -3.70
C LYS A 39 12.40 -7.03 -3.37
N VAL A 40 13.59 -7.41 -3.85
CA VAL A 40 14.82 -6.61 -3.67
C VAL A 40 14.71 -5.30 -4.46
N ILE A 41 14.25 -5.37 -5.71
CA ILE A 41 14.07 -4.19 -6.58
C ILE A 41 13.06 -3.22 -5.98
N GLU A 42 11.92 -3.69 -5.48
CA GLU A 42 10.90 -2.85 -4.84
C GLU A 42 11.43 -2.13 -3.60
N SER A 43 12.30 -2.79 -2.82
CA SER A 43 12.98 -2.15 -1.69
C SER A 43 13.93 -1.03 -2.14
N LEU A 44 14.72 -1.27 -3.18
CA LEU A 44 15.60 -0.26 -3.76
C LEU A 44 14.82 0.91 -4.36
N LYS A 45 13.73 0.62 -5.08
CA LYS A 45 12.81 1.62 -5.64
C LYS A 45 12.25 2.52 -4.55
N LYS A 46 11.75 1.96 -3.43
CA LYS A 46 11.25 2.75 -2.29
C LYS A 46 12.32 3.68 -1.71
N LYS A 47 13.56 3.21 -1.57
CA LYS A 47 14.67 4.04 -1.10
C LYS A 47 15.02 5.16 -2.09
N ALA A 48 15.03 4.85 -3.39
CA ALA A 48 15.27 5.84 -4.43
C ALA A 48 14.17 6.92 -4.46
N GLU A 49 12.90 6.53 -4.35
CA GLU A 49 11.78 7.47 -4.28
C GLU A 49 11.87 8.39 -3.05
N ALA A 50 12.23 7.86 -1.88
CA ALA A 50 12.41 8.66 -0.67
C ALA A 50 13.51 9.71 -0.84
N GLU A 51 14.65 9.32 -1.43
CA GLU A 51 15.77 10.22 -1.69
C GLU A 51 15.43 11.28 -2.75
N ILE A 52 14.72 10.90 -3.82
CA ILE A 52 14.25 11.85 -4.83
C ILE A 52 13.36 12.91 -4.19
N LYS A 53 12.39 12.49 -3.34
CA LYS A 53 11.53 13.42 -2.61
C LYS A 53 12.33 14.37 -1.72
N ARG A 54 13.25 13.85 -0.92
CA ARG A 54 14.14 14.67 -0.07
C ARG A 54 14.88 15.74 -0.89
N ARG A 55 15.43 15.38 -2.05
CA ARG A 55 16.15 16.32 -2.92
C ARG A 55 15.23 17.35 -3.57
N LEU A 56 14.01 16.95 -3.97
CA LEU A 56 13.00 17.88 -4.46
C LEU A 56 12.56 18.87 -3.36
N ASP A 57 12.43 18.40 -2.12
CA ASP A 57 12.11 19.25 -0.96
C ASP A 57 13.25 20.25 -0.65
N GLU A 58 14.50 19.85 -0.90
CA GLU A 58 15.69 20.71 -0.83
C GLU A 58 15.85 21.64 -2.04
N GLY A 59 14.93 21.61 -3.00
CA GLY A 59 14.92 22.49 -4.17
C GLY A 59 15.84 22.05 -5.31
N GLN A 60 16.38 20.84 -5.28
CA GLN A 60 17.16 20.29 -6.39
C GLN A 60 16.26 19.98 -7.59
N LEU A 61 16.78 20.19 -8.81
CA LEU A 61 16.04 19.98 -10.05
C LEU A 61 16.44 18.65 -10.71
N PHE A 62 15.44 17.92 -11.19
CA PHE A 62 15.64 16.73 -12.03
C PHE A 62 15.11 17.01 -13.45
N LYS A 63 15.79 16.49 -14.48
CA LYS A 63 15.41 16.71 -15.89
C LYS A 63 14.04 16.13 -16.26
N ARG A 64 13.62 15.05 -15.61
CA ARG A 64 12.40 14.28 -15.94
C ARG A 64 11.48 14.00 -14.75
N LEU A 65 11.81 14.54 -13.57
CA LEU A 65 11.07 14.29 -12.35
C LEU A 65 10.75 15.62 -11.67
N SER A 66 9.52 15.75 -11.22
CA SER A 66 9.05 16.89 -10.44
C SER A 66 7.88 16.43 -9.58
N TYR A 67 7.54 17.22 -8.56
CA TYR A 67 6.26 17.02 -7.90
C TYR A 67 5.11 17.22 -8.89
N GLY A 68 4.10 16.34 -8.77
CA GLY A 68 2.81 16.56 -9.40
C GLY A 68 2.06 17.69 -8.69
N LYS A 69 0.88 18.03 -9.21
CA LYS A 69 -0.03 18.93 -8.51
C LYS A 69 -0.41 18.34 -7.15
N VAL A 70 -0.39 19.17 -6.11
CA VAL A 70 -0.86 18.77 -4.78
C VAL A 70 -2.30 18.31 -4.89
N GLN A 71 -2.56 17.07 -4.46
CA GLN A 71 -3.91 16.56 -4.35
C GLN A 71 -4.38 16.77 -2.92
N TYR A 72 -5.56 17.39 -2.77
CA TYR A 72 -6.19 17.60 -1.48
C TYR A 72 -7.26 16.55 -1.26
N GLN A 73 -7.18 15.83 -0.15
CA GLN A 73 -8.28 15.02 0.33
C GLN A 73 -9.25 15.92 1.08
N ARG A 74 -10.55 15.84 0.75
CA ARG A 74 -11.59 16.48 1.56
C ARG A 74 -11.84 15.60 2.79
N VAL A 75 -11.50 16.10 3.96
CA VAL A 75 -11.71 15.42 5.24
C VAL A 75 -12.75 16.21 6.03
N LEU A 76 -13.79 15.52 6.51
CA LEU A 76 -14.77 16.11 7.42
C LEU A 76 -14.20 16.11 8.84
N THR A 77 -13.93 17.29 9.37
CA THR A 77 -13.60 17.50 10.78
C THR A 77 -14.83 18.06 11.49
N LEU A 78 -15.53 17.18 12.21
CA LEU A 78 -16.73 17.52 12.97
C LEU A 78 -16.45 17.39 14.47
N GLU A 79 -16.87 18.40 15.23
CA GLU A 79 -16.95 18.32 16.69
C GLU A 79 -18.12 17.42 17.13
N ASN A 80 -18.15 17.02 18.40
CA ASN A 80 -19.15 16.08 18.89
C ASN A 80 -20.59 16.61 18.74
N GLU A 81 -20.81 17.91 18.93
CA GLU A 81 -22.12 18.54 18.74
C GLU A 81 -22.59 18.45 17.29
N ASP A 82 -21.70 18.64 16.32
CA ASP A 82 -22.05 18.61 14.91
C ASP A 82 -22.25 17.18 14.40
N LYS A 83 -21.52 16.21 14.97
CA LYS A 83 -21.81 14.78 14.76
C LYS A 83 -23.23 14.43 15.22
N ALA A 84 -23.62 14.89 16.41
CA ALA A 84 -24.96 14.65 16.93
C ALA A 84 -26.05 15.26 16.04
N LYS A 85 -25.86 16.51 15.59
CA LYS A 85 -26.77 17.17 14.63
C LYS A 85 -26.87 16.40 13.32
N LEU A 86 -25.75 15.89 12.80
CA LEU A 86 -25.69 15.16 11.55
C LEU A 86 -26.46 13.83 11.65
N VAL A 87 -26.23 13.07 12.72
CA VAL A 87 -26.95 11.81 13.00
C VAL A 87 -28.45 12.07 13.20
N ASN A 88 -28.82 13.13 13.91
CA ASN A 88 -30.24 13.47 14.11
C ASN A 88 -30.95 13.80 12.78
N LYS A 89 -30.24 14.37 11.82
CA LYS A 89 -30.82 14.79 10.54
C LYS A 89 -30.81 13.70 9.48
N TYR A 90 -29.75 12.90 9.40
CA TYR A 90 -29.52 11.95 8.30
C TYR A 90 -29.36 10.49 8.74
N GLY A 91 -29.47 10.21 10.04
CA GLY A 91 -29.30 8.87 10.60
C GLY A 91 -27.83 8.47 10.80
N PHE A 92 -27.60 7.26 11.34
CA PHE A 92 -26.25 6.76 11.62
C PHE A 92 -25.43 6.42 10.36
N GLU A 93 -26.06 6.31 9.19
CA GLU A 93 -25.39 6.00 7.92
C GLU A 93 -24.41 7.10 7.46
N CYS A 94 -24.57 8.34 7.97
CA CYS A 94 -23.63 9.42 7.70
C CYS A 94 -22.31 9.29 8.48
N MET A 95 -22.20 8.30 9.38
CA MET A 95 -21.04 8.09 10.23
C MET A 95 -20.37 6.75 9.91
N VAL A 96 -19.04 6.75 9.93
CA VAL A 96 -18.25 5.51 9.89
C VAL A 96 -17.95 5.09 11.33
N PRO A 97 -18.33 3.88 11.76
CA PRO A 97 -18.02 3.40 13.09
C PRO A 97 -16.50 3.26 13.26
N LEU A 98 -16.03 3.48 14.49
CA LEU A 98 -14.64 3.19 14.83
C LEU A 98 -14.35 1.71 14.64
N THR A 99 -13.13 1.39 14.22
CA THR A 99 -12.67 -0.01 14.15
C THR A 99 -12.58 -0.60 15.56
N ILE A 100 -12.65 -1.92 15.68
CA ILE A 100 -12.51 -2.62 16.97
C ILE A 100 -11.24 -2.16 17.70
N ASN A 101 -10.10 -2.13 17.01
CA ASN A 101 -8.84 -1.66 17.59
C ASN A 101 -8.89 -0.19 18.08
N GLN A 102 -9.64 0.68 17.38
CA GLN A 102 -9.82 2.06 17.81
C GLN A 102 -10.72 2.15 19.05
N LEU A 103 -11.74 1.28 19.14
CA LEU A 103 -12.61 1.18 20.30
C LEU A 103 -11.83 0.64 21.51
N GLU A 104 -11.07 -0.44 21.36
CA GLU A 104 -10.23 -1.02 22.43
C GLU A 104 -9.23 0.00 22.96
N LYS A 105 -8.56 0.76 22.07
CA LYS A 105 -7.62 1.80 22.48
C LYS A 105 -8.28 2.92 23.30
N LYS A 106 -9.57 3.17 23.08
CA LYS A 106 -10.31 4.27 23.72
C LYS A 106 -11.06 3.82 24.97
N TYR A 107 -11.57 2.59 24.99
CA TYR A 107 -12.50 2.07 26.01
C TYR A 107 -11.96 0.86 26.77
N GLY A 108 -10.78 0.36 26.42
CA GLY A 108 -10.17 -0.84 27.00
C GLY A 108 -10.64 -2.13 26.31
N GLU A 109 -10.04 -3.25 26.70
CA GLU A 109 -10.28 -4.56 26.08
C GLU A 109 -11.68 -5.13 26.36
N SER A 110 -12.38 -4.66 27.39
CA SER A 110 -13.74 -5.12 27.72
C SER A 110 -14.76 -4.84 26.62
N ILE A 111 -14.54 -3.79 25.81
CA ILE A 111 -15.42 -3.45 24.68
C ILE A 111 -15.43 -4.56 23.61
N TYR A 112 -14.34 -5.32 23.49
CA TYR A 112 -14.27 -6.44 22.58
C TYR A 112 -15.30 -7.52 22.98
N GLN A 113 -15.34 -7.87 24.27
CA GLN A 113 -16.25 -8.89 24.81
C GLN A 113 -17.72 -8.48 24.62
N GLU A 114 -18.03 -7.20 24.78
CA GLU A 114 -19.40 -6.68 24.57
C GLU A 114 -19.84 -6.81 23.11
N LEU A 115 -18.92 -6.53 22.18
CA LEU A 115 -19.18 -6.51 20.74
C LEU A 115 -18.99 -7.86 20.06
N GLU A 116 -18.38 -8.84 20.72
CA GLU A 116 -17.96 -10.13 20.16
C GLU A 116 -19.09 -10.81 19.36
N ARG A 117 -20.31 -10.84 19.90
CA ARG A 117 -21.49 -11.43 19.25
C ARG A 117 -21.85 -10.82 17.89
N PHE A 118 -21.39 -9.60 17.63
CA PHE A 118 -21.64 -8.85 16.39
C PHE A 118 -20.43 -8.88 15.43
N ILE A 119 -19.31 -9.45 15.85
CA ILE A 119 -18.09 -9.53 15.03
C ILE A 119 -18.22 -10.70 14.05
N VAL A 120 -18.31 -10.37 12.76
CA VAL A 120 -18.21 -11.36 11.69
C VAL A 120 -16.77 -11.44 11.19
N MET A 121 -16.10 -12.56 11.48
CA MET A 121 -14.77 -12.82 10.95
C MET A 121 -14.85 -13.11 9.45
N LYS A 122 -14.30 -12.19 8.64
CA LYS A 122 -14.11 -12.41 7.20
C LYS A 122 -12.67 -12.86 6.95
N PRO A 123 -12.44 -13.90 6.14
CA PRO A 123 -11.08 -14.29 5.79
C PRO A 123 -10.41 -13.14 5.05
N LYS A 124 -9.19 -12.79 5.48
CA LYS A 124 -8.32 -11.91 4.69
C LYS A 124 -7.73 -12.73 3.55
N ASN A 125 -7.42 -12.07 2.44
CA ASN A 125 -6.64 -12.69 1.36
C ASN A 125 -5.34 -13.24 1.96
N GLN A 126 -5.03 -14.49 1.61
CA GLN A 126 -3.81 -15.14 2.09
C GLN A 126 -2.59 -14.40 1.54
N ALA A 127 -1.64 -14.08 2.42
CA ALA A 127 -0.37 -13.50 2.01
C ALA A 127 0.58 -14.60 1.54
N ILE A 128 1.40 -14.31 0.53
CA ILE A 128 2.52 -15.19 0.15
C ILE A 128 3.53 -15.18 1.29
N LYS A 129 3.82 -16.36 1.86
CA LYS A 129 4.84 -16.57 2.88
C LYS A 129 6.05 -17.27 2.24
N TRP A 130 7.25 -16.87 2.63
CA TRP A 130 8.48 -17.58 2.31
C TRP A 130 8.84 -18.51 3.48
N ASP A 131 9.40 -19.68 3.18
CA ASP A 131 9.98 -20.54 4.22
C ASP A 131 11.18 -19.80 4.87
N ASP A 132 11.32 -19.96 6.19
CA ASP A 132 12.37 -19.32 7.00
C ASP A 132 13.75 -19.97 6.78
#